data_AF-A0A662RLZ4-F1
#
_entry.id   AF-A0A662RLZ4-F1
#
_cell.length_a   1.000
_cell.length_b   1.000
_cell.length_c   1.000
_cell.angle_alpha   90.00
_cell.angle_beta   90.00
_cell.angle_gamma   90.00
#
_symmetry.space_group_name_H-M   'P 1'
#
loop_
_entity.id
_entity.type
_entity.pdbx_description
1 polymer ?
#
loop_
_entity_poly.entity_id
_entity_poly.type
_entity_poly.pdbx_seq_one_letter_code
_entity_poly.pdbx_strand_id
1 'polypeptide(L)'
;MISFLATLIELISKYGPWGIFIGTIYYLLKVILDEDRSAAWRARIYKAVYKISGKSEAEKKYIENDINSRINLARRNIPFGKEYLPKAIKVEWFESAEGETARIKEDEIVVRLDPAESQEKNIVLLANALVKQTSLTGIRHILNEPLELSMDLNLIRNLLKEVGDRRVLDWFLRNEYQPNVDKSEEMKEWNGKIVEIDERGLFTRLLLVELDEYSKRVMGKPASSEMFDEIAGLVDFTKYQQKPMPKMYP
;
A
#
# COMPACT_ATOMS: atom_id res chain seq x y z
N MET A 1 -2.33 -17.09 16.17
CA MET A 1 -1.44 -17.96 16.98
C MET A 1 -2.10 -19.26 17.45
N ILE A 2 -3.44 -19.35 17.51
CA ILE A 2 -4.17 -20.53 18.05
C ILE A 2 -4.04 -21.80 17.16
N SER A 3 -3.66 -21.70 15.88
CA SER A 3 -3.70 -22.86 14.97
C SER A 3 -2.51 -23.82 15.04
N PHE A 4 -1.31 -23.39 15.43
CA PHE A 4 -0.07 -24.22 15.31
C PHE A 4 0.07 -25.23 16.46
N LEU A 5 -0.24 -24.81 17.69
CA LEU A 5 -0.21 -25.68 18.86
C LEU A 5 -1.19 -26.86 18.74
N ALA A 6 -2.40 -26.59 18.21
CA ALA A 6 -3.41 -27.63 17.99
C ALA A 6 -2.94 -28.66 16.93
N THR A 7 -2.38 -28.21 15.80
CA THR A 7 -1.86 -29.13 14.77
C THR A 7 -0.66 -29.92 15.27
N LEU A 8 0.20 -29.30 16.09
CA LEU A 8 1.37 -29.96 16.67
C LEU A 8 0.96 -31.05 17.65
N ILE A 9 -0.03 -30.80 18.52
CA ILE A 9 -0.55 -31.78 19.48
C ILE A 9 -1.20 -32.96 18.74
N GLU A 10 -1.96 -32.71 17.68
CA GLU A 10 -2.58 -33.74 16.84
C GLU A 10 -1.54 -34.59 16.07
N LEU A 11 -0.46 -33.97 15.59
CA LEU A 11 0.63 -34.69 14.91
C LEU A 11 1.47 -35.51 15.88
N ILE A 12 1.74 -35.00 17.09
CA ILE A 12 2.47 -35.72 18.14
C ILE A 12 1.65 -36.92 18.64
N SER A 13 0.34 -36.76 18.83
CA SER A 13 -0.53 -37.86 19.29
C SER A 13 -0.63 -38.98 18.26
N LYS A 14 -0.56 -38.66 16.96
CA LYS A 14 -0.71 -39.62 15.86
C LYS A 14 0.61 -40.30 15.43
N TYR A 15 1.74 -39.60 15.53
CA TYR A 15 3.03 -40.07 14.99
C TYR A 15 4.16 -40.13 16.04
N GLY A 16 3.88 -39.86 17.32
CA GLY A 16 4.88 -39.88 18.39
C GLY A 16 5.97 -38.82 18.19
N PRO A 17 7.25 -39.10 18.53
CA PRO A 17 8.37 -38.15 18.38
C PRO A 17 8.55 -37.65 16.93
N TRP A 18 8.21 -38.49 15.94
CA TRP A 18 8.26 -38.13 14.52
C TRP A 18 7.19 -37.08 14.14
N GLY A 19 6.13 -36.96 14.93
CA GLY A 19 5.12 -35.91 14.79
C GLY A 19 5.68 -34.50 14.98
N ILE A 20 6.72 -34.34 15.80
CA ILE A 20 7.45 -33.06 15.93
C ILE A 20 8.15 -32.75 14.61
N PHE A 21 8.85 -33.72 14.02
CA PHE A 21 9.57 -33.54 12.77
C PHE A 21 8.63 -33.22 11.60
N ILE A 22 7.51 -33.95 11.50
CA ILE A 22 6.47 -33.72 10.49
C ILE A 22 5.78 -32.36 10.70
N GLY A 23 5.49 -31.98 11.95
CA GLY A 23 4.91 -30.67 12.28
C GLY A 23 5.85 -29.51 11.96
N THR A 24 7.15 -29.67 12.21
CA THR A 24 8.18 -28.68 11.82
C THR A 24 8.27 -28.57 10.30
N ILE A 25 8.31 -29.68 9.57
CA ILE A 25 8.34 -29.68 8.09
C ILE A 25 7.07 -29.03 7.52
N TYR A 26 5.89 -29.39 8.04
CA TYR A 26 4.61 -28.80 7.62
C TYR A 26 4.56 -27.30 7.88
N TYR A 27 5.05 -26.84 9.04
CA TYR A 27 5.14 -25.42 9.35
C TYR A 27 6.11 -24.69 8.44
N LEU A 28 7.29 -25.25 8.20
CA LEU A 28 8.28 -24.69 7.27
C LEU A 28 7.71 -24.61 5.85
N LEU A 29 7.03 -25.66 5.37
CA LEU A 29 6.33 -25.65 4.09
C LEU A 29 5.26 -24.56 4.04
N LYS A 30 4.45 -24.41 5.10
CA LYS A 30 3.42 -23.36 5.15
C LYS A 30 4.02 -21.95 5.17
N VAL A 31 5.16 -21.75 5.83
CA VAL A 31 5.88 -20.47 5.86
C VAL A 31 6.56 -20.18 4.52
N ILE A 32 7.09 -21.20 3.83
CA ILE A 32 7.74 -21.07 2.52
C ILE A 32 6.69 -20.85 1.40
N LEU A 33 5.52 -21.48 1.50
CA LEU A 33 4.42 -21.35 0.53
C LEU A 33 3.63 -20.04 0.69
N ASP A 34 3.64 -19.41 1.87
CA ASP A 34 3.09 -18.07 2.08
C ASP A 34 4.15 -17.01 1.73
N GLU A 35 4.14 -16.56 0.48
CA GLU A 35 5.15 -15.68 -0.12
C GLU A 35 5.43 -14.42 0.74
N ASP A 36 4.41 -13.85 1.39
CA ASP A 36 4.52 -12.65 2.23
C ASP A 36 5.13 -12.93 3.61
N ARG A 37 4.80 -14.08 4.23
CA ARG A 37 5.43 -14.50 5.50
C ARG A 37 6.86 -14.97 5.29
N SER A 38 7.12 -15.61 4.15
CA SER A 38 8.45 -16.05 3.74
C SER A 38 9.39 -14.84 3.58
N ALA A 39 8.88 -13.71 3.07
CA ALA A 39 9.62 -12.45 2.94
C ALA A 39 10.06 -11.90 4.32
N ALA A 40 9.15 -11.81 5.29
CA ALA A 40 9.50 -11.36 6.66
C ALA A 40 10.61 -12.22 7.30
N TRP A 41 10.57 -13.54 7.07
CA TRP A 41 11.60 -14.47 7.56
C TRP A 41 12.93 -14.29 6.84
N ARG A 42 12.93 -14.18 5.51
CA ARG A 42 14.13 -13.86 4.72
C ARG A 42 14.75 -12.54 5.17
N ALA A 43 13.95 -11.52 5.43
CA ALA A 43 14.43 -10.24 5.94
C ALA A 43 15.21 -10.41 7.26
N ARG A 44 14.66 -11.17 8.23
CA ARG A 44 15.36 -11.44 9.51
C ARG A 44 16.67 -12.18 9.31
N ILE A 45 16.71 -13.16 8.40
CA ILE A 45 17.92 -13.91 8.07
C ILE A 45 18.97 -12.99 7.45
N TYR A 46 18.59 -12.20 6.44
CA TYR A 46 19.51 -11.27 5.79
C TYR A 46 20.00 -10.17 6.74
N LYS A 47 19.17 -9.71 7.67
CA LYS A 47 19.59 -8.79 8.75
C LYS A 47 20.67 -9.40 9.64
N ALA A 48 20.52 -10.67 10.01
CA ALA A 48 21.53 -11.38 10.80
C ALA A 48 22.83 -11.58 10.00
N VAL A 49 22.71 -11.99 8.73
CA VAL A 49 23.87 -12.14 7.82
C VAL A 49 24.58 -10.81 7.62
N TYR A 50 23.86 -9.70 7.43
CA TYR A 50 24.45 -8.36 7.33
C TYR A 50 25.21 -7.97 8.60
N LYS A 51 24.60 -8.15 9.78
CA LYS A 51 25.28 -7.84 11.06
C LYS A 51 26.59 -8.62 11.26
N ILE A 52 26.70 -9.82 10.68
CA ILE A 52 27.89 -10.66 10.80
C ILE A 52 28.90 -10.38 9.68
N SER A 53 28.43 -10.12 8.46
CA SER A 53 29.28 -10.06 7.26
C SER A 53 29.60 -8.65 6.77
N GLY A 54 28.83 -7.64 7.17
CA GLY A 54 28.93 -6.27 6.66
C GLY A 54 28.73 -6.12 5.15
N LYS A 55 28.24 -7.16 4.46
CA LYS A 55 28.13 -7.16 2.99
C LYS A 55 26.90 -6.37 2.52
N SER A 56 27.11 -5.43 1.60
CA SER A 56 26.07 -4.60 0.97
C SER A 56 24.95 -5.44 0.31
N GLU A 57 25.28 -6.60 -0.27
CA GLU A 57 24.26 -7.49 -0.87
C GLU A 57 23.24 -8.03 0.15
N ALA A 58 23.66 -8.29 1.39
CA ALA A 58 22.77 -8.78 2.44
C ALA A 58 21.87 -7.66 2.98
N GLU A 59 22.38 -6.43 3.01
CA GLU A 59 21.61 -5.23 3.36
C GLU A 59 20.50 -4.95 2.34
N LYS A 60 20.85 -4.97 1.04
CA LYS A 60 19.92 -4.83 -0.07
C LYS A 60 18.79 -5.87 0.02
N LYS A 61 19.13 -7.16 0.21
CA LYS A 61 18.11 -8.23 0.34
C LYS A 61 17.28 -8.12 1.62
N TYR A 62 17.84 -7.64 2.73
CA TYR A 62 17.08 -7.37 3.95
C TYR A 62 16.02 -6.30 3.71
N ILE A 63 16.42 -5.14 3.16
CA ILE A 63 15.52 -4.01 2.93
C ILE A 63 14.42 -4.40 1.95
N GLU A 64 14.77 -5.03 0.82
CA GLU A 64 13.80 -5.52 -0.17
C GLU A 64 12.74 -6.43 0.47
N ASN A 65 13.16 -7.44 1.23
CA ASN A 65 12.22 -8.38 1.84
C ASN A 65 11.41 -7.76 2.98
N ASP A 66 11.99 -6.84 3.76
CA ASP A 66 11.29 -6.15 4.85
C ASP A 66 10.22 -5.20 4.30
N ILE A 67 10.56 -4.40 3.28
CA ILE A 67 9.60 -3.46 2.70
C ILE A 67 8.50 -4.20 1.95
N ASN A 68 8.84 -5.18 1.11
CA ASN A 68 7.84 -5.96 0.37
C ASN A 68 6.87 -6.67 1.32
N SER A 69 7.36 -7.26 2.41
CA SER A 69 6.50 -7.91 3.38
C SER A 69 5.55 -6.92 4.05
N ARG A 70 6.06 -5.77 4.52
CA ARG A 70 5.24 -4.74 5.17
C ARG A 70 4.17 -4.18 4.24
N ILE A 71 4.54 -3.85 3.01
CA ILE A 71 3.62 -3.27 2.04
C ILE A 71 2.59 -4.29 1.57
N ASN A 72 2.99 -5.54 1.27
CA ASN A 72 2.05 -6.58 0.85
C ASN A 72 1.06 -6.96 1.97
N LEU A 73 1.52 -6.98 3.23
CA LEU A 73 0.62 -7.21 4.37
C LEU A 73 -0.36 -6.05 4.55
N ALA A 74 0.13 -4.81 4.51
CA ALA A 74 -0.72 -3.62 4.58
C ALA A 74 -1.76 -3.58 3.45
N ARG A 75 -1.34 -3.96 2.23
CA ARG A 75 -2.17 -4.07 1.04
C ARG A 75 -3.36 -5.00 1.22
N ARG A 76 -3.21 -6.12 1.93
CA ARG A 76 -4.32 -7.08 2.17
C ARG A 76 -5.42 -6.50 3.05
N ASN A 77 -5.13 -5.46 3.83
CA ASN A 77 -6.07 -4.86 4.77
C ASN A 77 -6.82 -3.65 4.19
N ILE A 78 -6.45 -3.17 2.99
CA ILE A 78 -7.03 -1.98 2.37
C ILE A 78 -7.70 -2.37 1.05
N PRO A 79 -9.02 -2.13 0.88
CA PRO A 79 -9.67 -2.27 -0.42
C PRO A 79 -9.26 -1.11 -1.33
N PHE A 80 -8.64 -1.40 -2.46
CA PHE A 80 -8.28 -0.42 -3.51
C PHE A 80 -9.28 -0.45 -4.69
N GLY A 81 -10.55 -0.82 -4.44
CA GLY A 81 -11.54 -1.12 -5.48
C GLY A 81 -11.87 -2.62 -5.56
N LYS A 82 -12.48 -3.06 -6.68
CA LYS A 82 -12.87 -4.47 -6.89
C LYS A 82 -11.78 -5.33 -7.52
N GLU A 83 -10.76 -4.72 -8.14
CA GLU A 83 -9.71 -5.46 -8.85
C GLU A 83 -8.56 -5.91 -7.95
N TYR A 84 -7.91 -7.00 -8.37
CA TYR A 84 -6.76 -7.57 -7.69
C TYR A 84 -5.54 -6.68 -7.88
N LEU A 85 -4.97 -6.21 -6.78
CA LEU A 85 -3.70 -5.50 -6.78
C LEU A 85 -2.59 -6.37 -7.40
N PRO A 86 -1.62 -5.80 -8.13
CA PRO A 86 -0.54 -6.53 -8.78
C PRO A 86 0.16 -7.48 -7.79
N LYS A 87 0.46 -8.70 -8.22
CA LYS A 87 0.84 -9.81 -7.32
C LYS A 87 2.05 -9.47 -6.45
N ALA A 88 3.04 -8.78 -6.98
CA ALA A 88 4.30 -8.50 -6.28
C ALA A 88 4.90 -7.13 -6.62
N ILE A 89 5.58 -6.53 -5.63
CA ILE A 89 6.47 -5.39 -5.84
C ILE A 89 7.91 -5.94 -5.93
N LYS A 90 8.63 -5.56 -6.97
CA LYS A 90 10.01 -5.97 -7.21
C LYS A 90 10.93 -4.76 -7.00
N VAL A 91 11.97 -4.94 -6.21
CA VAL A 91 12.91 -3.85 -5.90
C VAL A 91 14.15 -4.02 -6.77
N GLU A 92 14.55 -2.97 -7.47
CA GLU A 92 15.85 -2.91 -8.14
C GLU A 92 16.75 -1.89 -7.43
N TRP A 93 18.03 -2.23 -7.26
CA TRP A 93 19.01 -1.41 -6.55
C TRP A 93 19.90 -0.67 -7.55
N PHE A 94 20.17 0.62 -7.33
CA PHE A 94 21.13 1.37 -8.13
C PHE A 94 22.12 2.12 -7.24
N GLU A 95 23.36 2.24 -7.70
CA GLU A 95 24.40 3.06 -7.08
C GLU A 95 24.56 4.29 -7.99
N SER A 96 24.25 5.48 -7.49
CA SER A 96 24.40 6.79 -8.15
C SER A 96 23.45 7.13 -9.33
N ALA A 97 22.26 7.64 -9.00
CA ALA A 97 21.50 8.70 -9.70
C ALA A 97 20.13 8.80 -9.02
N GLU A 98 19.54 10.00 -8.95
CA GLU A 98 18.20 10.22 -8.41
C GLU A 98 17.22 9.17 -8.96
N GLY A 99 16.72 8.33 -8.06
CA GLY A 99 15.97 7.14 -8.40
C GLY A 99 14.59 7.50 -8.94
N GLU A 100 14.46 7.56 -10.26
CA GLU A 100 13.16 7.56 -10.91
C GLU A 100 12.98 6.45 -11.96
N THR A 101 11.69 6.17 -12.13
CA THR A 101 10.96 5.36 -13.11
C THR A 101 11.00 3.83 -13.01
N ALA A 102 9.80 3.33 -12.70
CA ALA A 102 9.38 1.94 -12.77
C ALA A 102 9.29 1.45 -14.22
N ARG A 103 9.84 0.27 -14.49
CA ARG A 103 9.67 -0.42 -15.78
C ARG A 103 8.69 -1.57 -15.58
N ILE A 104 7.67 -1.62 -16.43
CA ILE A 104 6.61 -2.63 -16.38
C ILE A 104 7.10 -3.90 -17.07
N LYS A 105 7.03 -5.03 -16.34
CA LYS A 105 6.66 -6.32 -16.90
C LYS A 105 5.33 -6.72 -16.27
N GLU A 106 4.45 -7.32 -17.08
CA GLU A 106 3.05 -7.69 -16.83
C GLU A 106 2.81 -8.28 -15.41
N ASP A 107 2.53 -7.43 -14.41
CA ASP A 107 2.24 -7.72 -12.98
C ASP A 107 3.34 -7.38 -11.94
N GLU A 108 4.45 -6.76 -12.34
CA GLU A 108 5.54 -6.35 -11.43
C GLU A 108 5.73 -4.83 -11.41
N ILE A 109 5.75 -4.22 -10.21
CA ILE A 109 6.20 -2.84 -10.01
C ILE A 109 7.69 -2.88 -9.69
N VAL A 110 8.53 -2.36 -10.59
CA VAL A 110 9.95 -2.19 -10.32
C VAL A 110 10.19 -0.83 -9.67
N VAL A 111 10.66 -0.79 -8.42
CA VAL A 111 11.04 0.47 -7.77
C VAL A 111 12.53 0.51 -7.53
N ARG A 112 13.16 1.60 -7.95
CA ARG A 112 14.58 1.86 -7.72
C ARG A 112 14.76 2.42 -6.32
N LEU A 113 15.49 1.70 -5.47
CA LEU A 113 15.85 2.15 -4.13
C LEU A 113 17.33 2.47 -4.03
N ASP A 114 17.64 3.47 -3.21
CA ASP A 114 19.01 3.82 -2.84
C ASP A 114 19.29 3.26 -1.42
N PRO A 115 20.29 2.38 -1.25
CA PRO A 115 20.65 1.86 0.06
C PRO A 115 21.28 2.91 0.98
N ALA A 116 21.80 4.03 0.44
CA ALA A 116 22.33 5.14 1.23
C ALA A 116 21.22 6.03 1.82
N GLU A 117 20.02 5.98 1.25
CA GLU A 117 18.84 6.70 1.74
C GLU A 117 18.23 6.01 2.96
N SER A 118 17.46 6.77 3.75
CA SER A 118 16.81 6.21 4.93
C SER A 118 15.78 5.13 4.57
N GLN A 119 15.65 4.11 5.42
CA GLN A 119 14.67 3.05 5.22
C GLN A 119 13.25 3.63 5.16
N GLU A 120 12.98 4.69 5.92
CA GLU A 120 11.73 5.43 5.90
C GLU A 120 11.41 5.99 4.52
N LYS A 121 12.36 6.68 3.88
CA LYS A 121 12.20 7.24 2.52
C LYS A 121 11.92 6.13 1.50
N ASN A 122 12.69 5.04 1.56
CA ASN A 122 12.52 3.90 0.67
C ASN A 122 11.14 3.23 0.78
N ILE A 123 10.60 3.10 2.00
CA ILE A 123 9.23 2.58 2.21
C ILE A 123 8.19 3.53 1.61
N VAL A 124 8.37 4.84 1.78
CA VAL A 124 7.44 5.84 1.24
C VAL A 124 7.47 5.89 -0.29
N LEU A 125 8.66 5.80 -0.90
CA LEU A 125 8.81 5.70 -2.35
C LEU A 125 8.07 4.48 -2.91
N LEU A 126 8.21 3.33 -2.25
CA LEU A 126 7.50 2.10 -2.61
C LEU A 126 5.98 2.23 -2.46
N ALA A 127 5.52 2.82 -1.36
CA ALA A 127 4.10 3.09 -1.14
C ALA A 127 3.52 4.02 -2.23
N ASN A 128 4.25 5.07 -2.59
CA ASN A 128 3.87 6.01 -3.65
C ASN A 128 3.78 5.32 -5.01
N ALA A 129 4.82 4.55 -5.39
CA ALA A 129 4.83 3.80 -6.64
C ALA A 129 3.68 2.78 -6.72
N LEU A 130 3.39 2.08 -5.61
CA LEU A 130 2.24 1.18 -5.55
C LEU A 130 0.94 1.94 -5.80
N VAL A 131 0.67 3.00 -5.03
CA VAL A 131 -0.57 3.78 -5.15
C VAL A 131 -0.74 4.32 -6.57
N LYS A 132 0.29 4.96 -7.14
CA LYS A 132 0.25 5.49 -8.52
C LYS A 132 -0.10 4.44 -9.57
N GLN A 133 0.41 3.21 -9.40
CA GLN A 133 0.19 2.14 -10.35
C GLN A 133 -1.17 1.45 -10.19
N THR A 134 -1.72 1.44 -8.98
CA THR A 134 -2.88 0.57 -8.65
C THR A 134 -4.17 1.31 -8.37
N SER A 135 -4.12 2.59 -8.02
CA SER A 135 -5.32 3.39 -7.78
C SER A 135 -5.60 4.31 -8.95
N LEU A 136 -6.89 4.66 -9.10
CA LEU A 136 -7.37 5.65 -10.08
C LEU A 136 -7.05 5.29 -11.54
N THR A 137 -6.76 4.01 -11.79
CA THR A 137 -6.45 3.49 -13.13
C THR A 137 -7.59 3.80 -14.09
N GLY A 138 -7.26 4.38 -15.25
CA GLY A 138 -8.24 4.73 -16.26
C GLY A 138 -9.02 6.04 -16.01
N ILE A 139 -8.79 6.73 -14.89
CA ILE A 139 -9.38 8.06 -14.64
C ILE A 139 -8.37 9.16 -14.33
N ARG A 140 -7.09 8.85 -14.10
CA ARG A 140 -6.03 9.86 -13.85
C ARG A 140 -5.98 10.96 -14.91
N HIS A 141 -6.19 10.63 -16.19
CA HIS A 141 -6.20 11.63 -17.27
C HIS A 141 -7.39 12.60 -17.24
N ILE A 142 -8.39 12.36 -16.39
CA ILE A 142 -9.58 13.20 -16.19
C ILE A 142 -9.40 14.10 -14.96
N LEU A 143 -8.64 13.66 -13.96
CA LEU A 143 -8.46 14.37 -12.70
C LEU A 143 -7.60 15.62 -12.89
N ASN A 144 -7.88 16.65 -12.09
CA ASN A 144 -6.93 17.73 -11.90
C ASN A 144 -5.88 17.34 -10.85
N GLU A 145 -4.71 17.98 -10.92
CA GLU A 145 -3.58 17.66 -10.04
C GLU A 145 -3.97 17.74 -8.55
N PRO A 146 -4.73 18.76 -8.07
CA PRO A 146 -5.08 18.84 -6.65
C PRO A 146 -5.92 17.66 -6.13
N LEU A 147 -6.94 17.23 -6.89
CA LEU A 147 -7.79 16.12 -6.48
C LEU A 147 -7.04 14.78 -6.57
N GLU A 148 -6.31 14.55 -7.68
CA GLU A 148 -5.49 13.35 -7.84
C GLU A 148 -4.48 13.19 -6.70
N LEU A 149 -3.71 14.24 -6.42
CA LEU A 149 -2.70 14.24 -5.37
C LEU A 149 -3.32 14.07 -3.98
N SER A 150 -4.47 14.69 -3.72
CA SER A 150 -5.21 14.50 -2.47
C SER A 150 -5.59 13.03 -2.25
N MET A 151 -6.10 12.35 -3.28
CA MET A 151 -6.45 10.93 -3.18
C MET A 151 -5.22 10.05 -2.99
N ASP A 152 -4.14 10.30 -3.74
CA ASP A 152 -2.90 9.54 -3.62
C ASP A 152 -2.27 9.70 -2.23
N LEU A 153 -2.17 10.92 -1.70
CA LEU A 153 -1.62 11.19 -0.37
C LEU A 153 -2.40 10.47 0.74
N ASN A 154 -3.74 10.44 0.65
CA ASN A 154 -4.57 9.76 1.63
C ASN A 154 -4.46 8.23 1.52
N LEU A 155 -4.35 7.68 0.30
CA LEU A 155 -4.09 6.26 0.09
C LEU A 155 -2.72 5.84 0.63
N ILE A 156 -1.67 6.61 0.34
CA ILE A 156 -0.32 6.36 0.87
C ILE A 156 -0.36 6.43 2.40
N ARG A 157 -1.00 7.44 2.97
CA ARG A 157 -1.15 7.57 4.43
C ARG A 157 -1.81 6.33 5.04
N ASN A 158 -2.87 5.81 4.44
CA ASN A 158 -3.57 4.63 4.92
C ASN A 158 -2.71 3.37 4.82
N LEU A 159 -1.99 3.20 3.70
CA LEU A 159 -1.04 2.11 3.53
C LEU A 159 0.07 2.16 4.60
N LEU A 160 0.63 3.34 4.86
CA LEU A 160 1.68 3.53 5.86
C LEU A 160 1.18 3.36 7.31
N LYS A 161 -0.09 3.69 7.60
CA LYS A 161 -0.73 3.36 8.89
C LYS A 161 -0.77 1.84 9.10
N GLU A 162 -1.13 1.08 8.08
CA GLU A 162 -1.15 -0.39 8.13
C GLU A 162 0.24 -1.03 8.20
N VAL A 163 1.28 -0.37 7.65
CA VAL A 163 2.69 -0.78 7.86
C VAL A 163 3.07 -0.74 9.35
N GLY A 164 2.45 0.16 10.14
CA GLY A 164 2.58 0.20 11.60
C GLY A 164 3.91 0.76 12.13
N ASP A 165 4.82 1.24 11.28
CA ASP A 165 6.06 1.88 11.69
C ASP A 165 5.88 3.40 11.78
N ARG A 166 5.81 3.93 13.01
CA ARG A 166 5.57 5.35 13.28
C ARG A 166 6.61 6.26 12.63
N ARG A 167 7.86 5.82 12.50
CA ARG A 167 8.94 6.65 11.92
C ARG A 167 8.72 6.89 10.43
N VAL A 168 8.22 5.88 9.72
CA VAL A 168 7.90 5.96 8.30
C VAL A 168 6.73 6.92 8.07
N LEU A 169 5.65 6.76 8.85
CA LEU A 169 4.48 7.64 8.76
C LEU A 169 4.85 9.10 9.08
N ASP A 170 5.65 9.31 10.13
CA ASP A 170 6.08 10.64 10.55
C ASP A 170 7.03 11.30 9.53
N TRP A 171 7.92 10.51 8.91
CA TRP A 171 8.72 10.98 7.78
C TRP A 171 7.85 11.38 6.59
N PHE A 172 6.88 10.54 6.20
CA PHE A 172 5.94 10.84 5.11
C PHE A 172 5.14 12.12 5.39
N LEU A 173 4.60 12.26 6.60
CA LEU A 173 3.79 13.42 6.96
C LEU A 173 4.58 14.73 6.83
N ARG A 174 5.84 14.74 7.27
CA ARG A 174 6.69 15.93 7.24
C ARG A 174 7.28 16.25 5.87
N ASN A 175 7.71 15.25 5.12
CA ASN A 175 8.49 15.46 3.90
C ASN A 175 7.65 15.41 2.63
N GLU A 176 6.50 14.73 2.64
CA GLU A 176 5.67 14.53 1.46
C GLU A 176 4.26 15.10 1.68
N TYR A 177 3.54 14.67 2.72
CA TYR A 177 2.14 15.04 2.90
C TYR A 177 1.95 16.55 3.14
N GLN A 178 2.53 17.09 4.22
CA GLN A 178 2.30 18.49 4.59
C GLN A 178 2.80 19.47 3.53
N PRO A 179 4.01 19.30 2.94
CA PRO A 179 4.48 20.18 1.87
C PRO A 179 3.56 20.19 0.65
N ASN A 180 2.97 19.04 0.27
CA ASN A 180 2.04 18.97 -0.85
C ASN A 180 0.67 19.60 -0.53
N VAL A 181 0.16 19.40 0.68
CA VAL A 181 -1.12 20.01 1.10
C VAL A 181 -1.02 21.52 1.20
N ASP A 182 0.13 22.05 1.65
CA ASP A 182 0.32 23.49 1.81
C ASP A 182 0.64 24.23 0.50
N LYS A 183 0.74 23.54 -0.64
CA LYS A 183 1.05 24.13 -1.95
C LYS A 183 0.05 25.21 -2.37
N SER A 184 -1.25 24.99 -2.15
CA SER A 184 -2.31 25.90 -2.56
C SER A 184 -3.58 25.74 -1.72
N GLU A 185 -4.44 26.75 -1.73
CA GLU A 185 -5.75 26.66 -1.06
C GLU A 185 -6.65 25.60 -1.68
N GLU A 186 -6.58 25.43 -3.01
CA GLU A 186 -7.29 24.36 -3.72
C GLU A 186 -6.83 22.97 -3.27
N MET A 187 -5.52 22.76 -3.04
CA MET A 187 -5.01 21.52 -2.46
C MET A 187 -5.57 21.29 -1.06
N LYS A 188 -5.59 22.31 -0.21
CA LYS A 188 -6.15 22.19 1.15
C LYS A 188 -7.62 21.84 1.11
N GLU A 189 -8.39 22.44 0.19
CA GLU A 189 -9.81 22.15 0.04
C GLU A 189 -10.04 20.70 -0.38
N TRP A 190 -9.43 20.25 -1.47
CA TRP A 190 -9.58 18.88 -1.95
C TRP A 190 -9.09 17.85 -0.92
N ASN A 191 -7.92 18.09 -0.34
CA ASN A 191 -7.38 17.19 0.67
C ASN A 191 -8.29 17.15 1.90
N GLY A 192 -8.82 18.30 2.34
CA GLY A 192 -9.79 18.36 3.44
C GLY A 192 -11.04 17.52 3.17
N LYS A 193 -11.59 17.58 1.94
CA LYS A 193 -12.73 16.73 1.53
C LYS A 193 -12.37 15.25 1.61
N ILE A 194 -11.23 14.84 1.06
CA ILE A 194 -10.79 13.43 1.06
C ILE A 194 -10.51 12.94 2.49
N VAL A 195 -9.86 13.73 3.33
CA VAL A 195 -9.61 13.39 4.75
C VAL A 195 -10.92 13.16 5.49
N GLU A 196 -11.92 14.04 5.33
CA GLU A 196 -13.22 13.90 5.99
C GLU A 196 -13.96 12.62 5.53
N ILE A 197 -13.86 12.28 4.26
CA ILE A 197 -14.41 11.04 3.69
C ILE A 197 -13.68 9.81 4.24
N ASP A 198 -12.36 9.88 4.35
CA ASP A 198 -11.49 8.81 4.83
C ASP A 198 -11.65 8.52 6.32
N GLU A 199 -11.76 9.56 7.15
CA GLU A 199 -12.02 9.43 8.60
C GLU A 199 -13.35 8.72 8.91
N ARG A 200 -14.30 8.77 7.97
CA ARG A 200 -15.59 8.04 8.05
C ARG A 200 -15.51 6.63 7.48
N GLY A 201 -14.36 6.22 6.96
CA GLY A 201 -14.14 4.92 6.32
C GLY A 201 -14.84 4.78 4.95
N LEU A 202 -15.27 5.89 4.35
CA LEU A 202 -15.97 5.89 3.06
C LEU A 202 -15.01 6.01 1.87
N PHE A 203 -13.77 6.46 2.10
CA PHE A 203 -12.81 6.67 1.02
C PHE A 203 -12.51 5.38 0.25
N THR A 204 -12.03 4.35 0.94
CA THR A 204 -11.64 3.08 0.32
C THR A 204 -12.83 2.15 0.03
N ARG A 205 -13.91 2.27 0.79
CA ARG A 205 -15.07 1.36 0.69
C ARG A 205 -16.17 1.81 -0.27
N LEU A 206 -16.27 3.12 -0.50
CA LEU A 206 -17.29 3.70 -1.37
C LEU A 206 -16.64 4.49 -2.49
N LEU A 207 -15.91 5.56 -2.18
CA LEU A 207 -15.40 6.48 -3.20
C LEU A 207 -14.50 5.76 -4.22
N LEU A 208 -13.49 5.02 -3.78
CA LEU A 208 -12.61 4.30 -4.69
C LEU A 208 -13.31 3.19 -5.47
N VAL A 209 -14.34 2.55 -4.90
CA VAL A 209 -15.12 1.50 -5.58
C VAL A 209 -15.96 2.11 -6.69
N GLU A 210 -16.62 3.24 -6.42
CA GLU A 210 -17.42 3.94 -7.43
C GLU A 210 -16.54 4.54 -8.54
N LEU A 211 -15.35 5.06 -8.18
CA LEU A 211 -14.37 5.54 -9.17
C LEU A 211 -13.83 4.41 -10.06
N ASP A 212 -13.65 3.19 -9.52
CA ASP A 212 -13.29 2.00 -10.30
C ASP A 212 -14.42 1.58 -11.26
N GLU A 213 -15.67 1.64 -10.83
CA GLU A 213 -16.81 1.38 -11.73
C GLU A 213 -17.00 2.49 -12.77
N TYR A 214 -16.66 3.73 -12.42
CA TYR A 214 -16.69 4.85 -13.35
C TYR A 214 -15.58 4.74 -14.40
N SER A 215 -14.37 4.33 -14.02
CA SER A 215 -13.23 4.14 -14.94
C SER A 215 -13.58 3.22 -16.10
N LYS A 216 -14.29 2.13 -15.83
CA LYS A 216 -14.76 1.15 -16.83
C LYS A 216 -15.74 1.77 -17.83
N ARG A 217 -16.54 2.76 -17.41
CA ARG A 217 -17.50 3.47 -18.27
C ARG A 217 -16.87 4.55 -19.14
N VAL A 218 -15.74 5.11 -18.71
CA VAL A 218 -15.02 6.18 -19.44
C VAL A 218 -13.76 5.70 -20.15
N MET A 219 -13.43 4.40 -20.03
CA MET A 219 -12.26 3.80 -20.66
C MET A 219 -12.21 4.11 -22.17
N GLY A 220 -11.06 4.60 -22.62
CA GLY A 220 -10.82 4.96 -24.02
C GLY A 220 -11.47 6.27 -24.49
N LYS A 221 -12.16 7.00 -23.61
CA LYS A 221 -12.72 8.31 -23.94
C LYS A 221 -11.72 9.45 -23.62
N PRO A 222 -11.68 10.52 -24.45
CA PRO A 222 -10.92 11.72 -24.10
C PRO A 222 -11.52 12.38 -22.86
N ALA A 223 -10.67 13.03 -22.06
CA ALA A 223 -11.12 13.79 -20.90
C ALA A 223 -12.05 14.93 -21.33
N SER A 224 -13.15 15.11 -20.60
CA SER A 224 -14.04 16.27 -20.72
C SER A 224 -14.30 16.89 -19.34
N SER A 225 -14.74 18.14 -19.33
CA SER A 225 -15.13 18.82 -18.09
C SER A 225 -16.30 18.11 -17.41
N GLU A 226 -17.27 17.57 -18.17
CA GLU A 226 -18.38 16.83 -17.57
C GLU A 226 -17.90 15.58 -16.82
N MET A 227 -16.87 14.90 -17.33
CA MET A 227 -16.31 13.74 -16.65
C MET A 227 -15.62 14.10 -15.35
N PHE A 228 -14.93 15.24 -15.33
CA PHE A 228 -14.33 15.77 -14.10
C PHE A 228 -15.41 16.19 -13.11
N ASP A 229 -16.45 16.90 -13.56
CA ASP A 229 -17.56 17.34 -12.73
C ASP A 229 -18.32 16.17 -12.11
N GLU A 230 -18.46 15.04 -12.83
CA GLU A 230 -19.03 13.81 -12.28
C GLU A 230 -18.17 13.23 -11.14
N ILE A 231 -16.84 13.21 -11.32
CA ILE A 231 -15.91 12.77 -10.26
C ILE A 231 -15.95 13.72 -9.06
N ALA A 232 -15.87 15.03 -9.28
CA ALA A 232 -15.96 16.05 -8.25
C ALA A 232 -17.30 15.94 -7.48
N GLY A 233 -18.39 15.79 -8.22
CA GLY A 233 -19.73 15.58 -7.67
C GLY A 233 -19.84 14.32 -6.83
N LEU A 234 -19.17 13.22 -7.23
CA LEU A 234 -19.10 12.00 -6.43
C LEU A 234 -18.31 12.19 -5.13
N VAL A 235 -17.20 12.94 -5.14
CA VAL A 235 -16.47 13.31 -3.92
C VAL A 235 -17.38 14.09 -2.98
N ASP A 236 -18.03 15.13 -3.48
CA ASP A 236 -18.94 15.95 -2.68
C ASP A 236 -20.11 15.12 -2.14
N PHE A 237 -20.76 14.32 -2.99
CA PHE A 237 -21.82 13.40 -2.58
C PHE A 237 -21.38 12.48 -1.43
N THR A 238 -20.20 11.87 -1.56
CA THR A 238 -19.65 10.96 -0.54
C THR A 238 -19.39 11.68 0.78
N LYS A 239 -18.92 12.93 0.72
CA LYS A 239 -18.76 13.79 1.89
C LYS A 239 -20.09 14.07 2.60
N TYR A 240 -21.22 14.12 1.89
CA TYR A 240 -22.53 14.44 2.48
C TYR A 240 -23.34 13.23 2.96
N GLN A 241 -23.01 12.00 2.54
CA GLN A 241 -23.73 10.74 2.83
C GLN A 241 -23.88 10.38 4.33
N GLN A 242 -23.34 11.16 5.28
CA GLN A 242 -23.54 10.95 6.73
C GLN A 242 -23.71 12.22 7.57
N LYS A 243 -23.93 13.41 6.99
CA LYS A 243 -24.46 14.51 7.81
C LYS A 243 -25.87 14.09 8.26
N PRO A 244 -26.20 14.09 9.57
CA PRO A 244 -27.59 13.90 9.96
C PRO A 244 -28.40 14.93 9.21
N MET A 245 -29.46 14.50 8.51
CA MET A 245 -30.39 15.44 7.89
C MET A 245 -30.74 16.48 8.96
N PRO A 246 -30.68 17.79 8.64
CA PRO A 246 -31.16 18.79 9.58
C PRO A 246 -32.55 18.34 10.00
N LYS A 247 -32.75 18.18 11.31
CA LYS A 247 -34.07 17.81 11.85
C LYS A 247 -35.04 18.83 11.25
N MET A 248 -35.89 18.39 10.34
CA MET A 248 -37.04 19.18 9.94
C MET A 248 -37.89 19.25 11.20
N TYR A 249 -37.79 20.37 11.92
CA TYR A 249 -38.71 20.65 12.99
C TYR A 249 -40.10 20.78 12.35
N PRO A 250 -41.11 20.07 12.87
CA PRO A 250 -42.48 20.15 12.37
C PRO A 250 -43.07 21.54 12.52
#